data_AF-N9P862-F1
#
_entry.id   AF-N9P862-F1
#
_cell.length_a   1.000
_cell.length_b   1.000
_cell.length_c   1.000
_cell.angle_alpha   90.00
_cell.angle_beta   90.00
_cell.angle_gamma   90.00
#
_symmetry.space_group_name_H-M   'P 1'
#
loop_
_entity.id
_entity.type
_entity.pdbx_description
1 polymer ?
#
loop_
_entity_poly.entity_id
_entity_poly.type
_entity_poly.pdbx_seq_one_letter_code
_entity_poly.pdbx_strand_id
1 'polypeptide(L)'
;MQLGDLSQLPKSLKVLLENLLRFEDQLTVKTEHIHALAGWLNDRTSEQEIQYRPARVLMQDFTGVPAVVDLAAMRAAVAKAGGDPEKINPLSPVDLVIDHWVMVDYFASPQAFD
;
A
#
# COMPACT_ATOMS: atom_id res chain seq x y z
N MET A 1 -8.91 -14.60 -25.96
CA MET A 1 -8.87 -13.15 -26.25
C MET A 1 -7.45 -12.68 -26.04
N GLN A 2 -6.91 -11.93 -26.99
CA GLN A 2 -5.52 -11.45 -26.98
C GLN A 2 -5.47 -10.16 -26.15
N LEU A 3 -4.60 -10.11 -25.14
CA LEU A 3 -4.22 -8.84 -24.51
C LEU A 3 -3.64 -7.97 -25.62
N GLY A 4 -4.17 -6.77 -25.83
CA GLY A 4 -3.73 -5.88 -26.91
C GLY A 4 -2.24 -5.51 -26.80
N ASP A 5 -1.80 -4.48 -27.51
CA ASP A 5 -0.40 -4.06 -27.42
C ASP A 5 -0.11 -3.34 -26.08
N LEU A 6 0.17 -4.15 -25.05
CA LEU A 6 0.51 -3.70 -23.68
C LEU A 6 1.75 -2.79 -23.66
N SER A 7 2.56 -2.77 -24.72
CA SER A 7 3.68 -1.84 -24.85
C SER A 7 3.23 -0.38 -24.91
N GLN A 8 1.98 -0.12 -25.31
CA GLN A 8 1.40 1.23 -25.38
C GLN A 8 0.86 1.73 -24.03
N LEU A 9 0.79 0.88 -23.00
CA LEU A 9 0.33 1.32 -21.68
C LEU A 9 1.29 2.37 -21.08
N PRO A 10 0.76 3.42 -20.42
CA PRO A 10 1.54 4.31 -19.58
C PRO A 10 2.37 3.54 -18.54
N LYS A 11 3.53 4.07 -18.18
CA LYS A 11 4.44 3.40 -17.23
C LYS A 11 3.78 3.14 -15.87
N SER A 12 2.93 4.05 -15.39
CA SER A 12 2.14 3.86 -14.17
C SER A 12 1.21 2.64 -14.27
N LEU A 13 0.47 2.49 -15.37
CA LEU A 13 -0.41 1.33 -15.58
C LEU A 13 0.37 0.02 -15.76
N LYS A 14 1.59 0.08 -16.31
CA LYS A 14 2.47 -1.10 -16.38
C LYS A 14 2.89 -1.60 -14.99
N VAL A 15 3.10 -0.70 -14.02
CA VAL A 15 3.37 -1.10 -12.62
C VAL A 15 2.15 -1.78 -12.01
N LEU A 16 0.95 -1.26 -12.25
CA LEU A 16 -0.30 -1.89 -11.77
C LEU A 16 -0.54 -3.24 -12.44
N LEU A 17 -0.32 -3.33 -13.76
CA LEU A 17 -0.47 -4.56 -14.52
C LEU A 17 0.48 -5.66 -14.03
N GLU A 18 1.75 -5.32 -13.79
CA GLU A 18 2.72 -6.25 -13.22
C GLU A 18 2.24 -6.77 -11.85
N ASN A 19 1.72 -5.87 -11.01
CA ASN A 19 1.19 -6.23 -9.70
C ASN A 19 0.03 -7.22 -9.81
N LEU A 20 -0.92 -6.97 -10.72
CA LEU A 20 -2.03 -7.89 -10.95
C LEU A 20 -1.55 -9.24 -11.48
N LEU A 21 -0.65 -9.25 -12.46
CA LEU A 21 -0.11 -10.49 -13.03
C LEU A 21 0.63 -11.31 -11.97
N ARG A 22 1.39 -10.66 -11.09
CA ARG A 22 2.16 -11.31 -10.02
C ARG A 22 1.26 -11.98 -8.99
N PHE A 23 0.09 -11.40 -8.71
CA PHE A 23 -0.80 -11.85 -7.64
C PHE A 23 -2.15 -12.37 -8.13
N GLU A 24 -2.23 -12.76 -9.41
CA GLU A 24 -3.39 -13.43 -10.00
C GLU A 24 -3.60 -14.79 -9.32
N ASP A 25 -4.76 -14.95 -8.67
CA ASP A 25 -5.09 -16.12 -7.86
C ASP A 25 -6.56 -16.55 -8.01
N GLN A 26 -7.32 -15.93 -8.94
CA GLN A 26 -8.77 -16.06 -9.12
C GLN A 26 -9.64 -15.78 -7.89
N LEU A 27 -9.06 -15.38 -6.76
CA LEU A 27 -9.76 -15.13 -5.51
C LEU A 27 -9.84 -13.63 -5.24
N THR A 28 -8.68 -12.99 -5.21
CA THR A 28 -8.50 -11.56 -4.97
C THR A 28 -8.22 -10.81 -6.27
N VAL A 29 -7.36 -11.38 -7.13
CA VAL A 29 -7.07 -10.84 -8.45
C VAL A 29 -7.55 -11.84 -9.48
N LYS A 30 -8.59 -11.45 -10.23
CA LYS A 30 -9.15 -12.23 -11.33
C LYS A 30 -8.54 -11.80 -12.66
N THR A 31 -8.59 -12.69 -13.65
CA THR A 31 -8.16 -12.37 -15.02
C THR A 31 -8.92 -11.17 -15.59
N GLU A 32 -10.17 -10.96 -15.17
CA GLU A 32 -11.01 -9.82 -15.53
C GLU A 32 -10.33 -8.47 -15.21
N HIS A 33 -9.62 -8.36 -14.08
CA HIS A 33 -8.91 -7.14 -13.71
C HIS A 33 -7.75 -6.84 -14.67
N ILE A 34 -7.03 -7.88 -15.11
CA ILE A 34 -5.94 -7.79 -16.09
C ILE A 34 -6.51 -7.38 -17.46
N HIS A 35 -7.64 -7.97 -17.84
CA HIS A 35 -8.33 -7.64 -19.08
C HIS A 35 -8.87 -6.20 -19.08
N ALA A 36 -9.38 -5.71 -17.95
CA ALA A 36 -9.82 -4.32 -17.83
C ALA A 36 -8.65 -3.33 -18.02
N LEU A 37 -7.46 -3.63 -17.47
CA LEU A 37 -6.26 -2.83 -17.69
C LEU A 37 -5.78 -2.87 -19.14
N ALA A 38 -5.89 -4.01 -19.83
CA ALA A 38 -5.61 -4.08 -21.26
C ALA A 38 -6.65 -3.32 -22.10
N GLY A 39 -7.93 -3.43 -21.73
CA GLY A 39 -9.06 -2.76 -22.37
C GLY A 39 -9.01 -1.23 -22.23
N TRP A 40 -8.35 -0.72 -21.19
CA TRP A 40 -8.09 0.71 -21.02
C TRP A 40 -7.43 1.34 -22.25
N LEU A 41 -6.66 0.60 -23.04
CA LEU A 41 -6.05 1.11 -24.28
C LEU A 41 -7.06 1.58 -25.34
N ASN A 42 -8.30 1.08 -25.30
CA ASN A 42 -9.33 1.43 -26.27
C ASN A 42 -9.91 2.82 -25.98
N ASP A 43 -10.42 3.00 -24.76
CA ASP A 43 -11.22 4.18 -24.41
C ASP A 43 -10.49 5.14 -23.46
N ARG A 44 -9.30 4.75 -22.97
CA ARG A 44 -8.50 5.47 -21.95
C ARG A 44 -9.23 5.72 -20.63
N THR A 45 -10.25 4.92 -20.35
CA THR A 45 -11.03 4.94 -19.11
C THR A 45 -11.26 3.52 -18.64
N SER A 46 -11.55 3.36 -17.35
CA SER A 46 -12.00 2.09 -16.78
C SER A 46 -12.80 2.38 -15.52
N GLU A 47 -13.97 1.76 -15.38
CA GLU A 47 -14.77 1.78 -14.15
C GLU A 47 -14.49 0.55 -13.27
N GLN A 48 -13.62 -0.35 -13.73
CA GLN A 48 -13.30 -1.58 -13.03
C GLN A 48 -12.40 -1.28 -11.83
N GLU A 49 -12.88 -1.59 -10.63
CA GLU A 49 -12.03 -1.63 -9.45
C GLU A 49 -11.04 -2.80 -9.54
N ILE A 50 -9.82 -2.55 -9.06
CA ILE A 50 -8.72 -3.53 -9.06
C ILE A 50 -8.13 -3.64 -7.66
N GLN A 51 -7.57 -4.82 -7.37
CA GLN A 51 -6.76 -5.01 -6.17
C GLN A 51 -5.32 -4.56 -6.43
N TYR A 52 -4.70 -3.92 -5.45
CA TYR A 52 -3.29 -3.53 -5.54
C TYR A 52 -2.56 -3.89 -4.26
N ARG A 53 -1.42 -4.56 -4.40
CA ARG A 53 -0.57 -5.00 -3.30
C ARG A 53 0.76 -4.24 -3.36
N PRO A 54 0.92 -3.12 -2.64
CA PRO A 54 2.16 -2.36 -2.67
C PRO A 54 3.33 -3.21 -2.16
N ALA A 55 4.53 -2.95 -2.69
CA ALA A 55 5.73 -3.68 -2.28
C ALA A 55 6.18 -3.34 -0.84
N ARG A 56 5.88 -2.13 -0.36
CA ARG A 56 6.14 -1.66 1.01
C ARG A 56 5.21 -0.49 1.36
N VAL A 57 5.08 -0.20 2.65
CA VAL A 57 4.37 0.97 3.16
C VAL A 57 5.38 1.91 3.81
N LEU A 58 5.32 3.19 3.46
CA LEU A 58 6.06 4.25 4.14
C LEU A 58 5.06 5.06 4.96
N MET A 59 5.34 5.23 6.24
CA MET A 59 4.50 5.98 7.17
C MET A 59 5.32 7.09 7.82
N GLN A 60 4.66 8.23 8.01
CA GLN A 60 5.13 9.27 8.90
C GLN A 60 4.50 9.08 10.28
N ASP A 61 5.17 9.60 11.29
CA ASP A 61 4.85 9.49 12.70
C ASP A 61 3.41 9.81 13.16
N PHE A 62 2.82 10.95 12.77
CA PHE A 62 1.42 11.31 13.08
C PHE A 62 0.41 10.26 12.63
N THR A 63 0.65 9.58 11.50
CA THR A 63 -0.20 8.48 11.02
C THR A 63 0.27 7.11 11.50
N GLY A 64 1.57 6.97 11.75
CA GLY A 64 2.19 5.72 12.19
C GLY A 64 1.81 5.36 13.61
N VAL A 65 1.76 6.33 14.52
CA VAL A 65 1.35 6.08 15.91
C VAL A 65 -0.08 5.53 16.00
N PRO A 66 -1.11 6.16 15.41
CA PRO A 66 -2.46 5.58 15.36
C PRO A 66 -2.49 4.19 14.73
N ALA A 67 -1.75 3.94 13.65
CA ALA A 67 -1.73 2.63 13.02
C ALA A 67 -1.10 1.53 13.90
N VAL A 68 -0.06 1.85 14.67
CA VAL A 68 0.51 0.94 15.68
C VAL A 68 -0.48 0.69 16.83
N VAL A 69 -1.21 1.72 17.25
CA VAL A 69 -2.28 1.58 18.25
C VAL A 69 -3.41 0.68 17.73
N ASP A 70 -3.81 0.82 16.47
CA ASP A 70 -4.79 -0.05 15.83
C ASP A 70 -4.29 -1.50 15.77
N LEU A 71 -3.02 -1.72 15.45
CA LEU A 71 -2.41 -3.06 15.47
C LEU A 71 -2.49 -3.68 16.87
N ALA A 72 -2.19 -2.90 17.91
CA ALA A 72 -2.29 -3.36 19.29
C ALA A 72 -3.75 -3.67 19.69
N ALA A 73 -4.70 -2.83 19.28
CA ALA A 73 -6.13 -3.06 19.51
C ALA A 73 -6.64 -4.32 18.82
N MET A 74 -6.24 -4.56 17.56
CA MET A 74 -6.58 -5.77 16.82
C MET A 74 -5.99 -7.02 17.48
N ARG A 75 -4.73 -6.97 17.95
CA ARG A 75 -4.11 -8.06 18.71
C ARG A 75 -4.90 -8.40 19.98
N ALA A 76 -5.28 -7.38 20.75
CA ALA A 76 -6.08 -7.56 21.97
C ALA A 76 -7.47 -8.16 21.66
N ALA A 77 -8.11 -7.73 20.56
CA ALA A 77 -9.39 -8.26 20.13
C ALA A 77 -9.30 -9.75 19.72
N VAL A 78 -8.27 -10.14 18.98
CA VAL A 78 -8.01 -11.54 18.60
C VAL A 78 -7.74 -12.41 19.82
N ALA A 79 -6.92 -11.93 20.78
CA ALA A 79 -6.68 -12.64 22.03
C ALA A 79 -7.97 -12.89 22.81
N LYS A 80 -8.83 -11.87 22.92
CA LYS A 80 -10.13 -11.96 23.60
C LYS A 80 -11.08 -12.95 22.91
N ALA A 81 -10.98 -13.09 21.60
CA ALA A 81 -11.74 -14.07 20.82
C ALA A 81 -11.14 -15.49 20.87
N GLY A 82 -10.05 -15.71 21.63
CA GLY A 82 -9.36 -17.01 21.73
C GLY A 82 -8.49 -17.35 20.53
N GLY A 83 -8.21 -16.38 19.66
CA GLY A 83 -7.29 -16.53 18.54
C GLY A 83 -5.85 -16.21 18.92
N ASP A 84 -4.93 -16.50 18.01
CA ASP A 84 -3.50 -16.19 18.14
C ASP A 84 -3.21 -14.73 17.72
N PRO A 85 -2.81 -13.84 18.65
CA PRO A 85 -2.52 -12.44 18.34
C PRO A 85 -1.32 -12.25 17.41
N GLU A 86 -0.39 -13.21 17.35
CA GLU A 86 0.79 -13.11 16.48
C GLU A 86 0.45 -13.26 14.99
N LYS A 87 -0.80 -13.63 14.67
CA LYS A 87 -1.31 -13.53 13.30
C LYS A 87 -1.56 -12.09 12.84
N ILE A 88 -1.60 -11.14 13.78
CA ILE A 88 -1.80 -9.72 13.49
C ILE A 88 -0.43 -9.04 13.39
N ASN A 89 0.12 -9.12 12.18
CA ASN A 89 1.39 -8.53 11.80
C ASN A 89 1.32 -7.95 10.37
N PRO A 90 2.05 -6.85 10.07
CA PRO A 90 2.16 -6.35 8.70
C PRO A 90 2.73 -7.42 7.76
N LEU A 91 2.05 -7.64 6.63
CA LEU A 91 2.49 -8.62 5.62
C LEU A 91 3.48 -8.03 4.61
N SER A 92 3.51 -6.71 4.49
CA SER A 92 4.46 -5.97 3.66
C SER A 92 5.42 -5.19 4.55
N PRO A 93 6.68 -4.99 4.14
CA PRO A 93 7.62 -4.15 4.87
C PRO A 93 7.03 -2.77 5.14
N VAL A 94 7.21 -2.27 6.36
CA VAL A 94 6.75 -0.95 6.79
C VAL A 94 7.94 -0.17 7.31
N ASP A 95 8.17 1.01 6.73
CA ASP A 95 9.15 1.98 7.20
C ASP A 95 8.41 3.12 7.92
N LEU A 96 8.74 3.37 9.19
CA LEU A 96 8.21 4.50 9.96
C LEU A 96 9.29 5.57 10.08
N VAL A 97 8.97 6.77 9.59
CA VAL A 97 9.84 7.95 9.66
C VAL A 97 9.27 8.92 10.69
N ILE A 98 10.15 9.40 11.56
CA ILE A 98 9.84 10.44 12.55
C ILE A 98 10.41 11.74 12.04
N ASP A 99 9.53 12.62 11.59
CA ASP A 99 9.89 13.88 10.93
C ASP A 99 8.94 15.04 11.28
N HIS A 100 7.76 14.79 11.86
CA HIS A 100 6.83 15.84 12.25
C HIS A 100 6.88 16.16 13.74
N TRP A 101 7.74 15.50 14.52
CA TRP A 101 7.84 15.71 15.97
C TRP A 101 8.86 16.79 16.39
N VAL A 102 9.72 17.24 15.47
CA VAL A 102 10.70 18.28 15.77
C VAL A 102 10.13 19.63 15.34
N MET A 103 10.11 20.58 16.28
CA MET A 103 9.74 21.97 16.05
C MET A 103 10.99 22.85 16.12
N VAL A 104 10.97 24.00 15.43
CA VAL A 104 12.06 24.97 15.50
C VAL A 104 11.80 25.92 16.67
N ASP A 105 12.33 25.58 17.84
CA ASP A 105 12.20 26.41 19.04
C ASP A 105 13.22 27.57 19.07
N TYR A 106 14.42 27.34 18.52
CA TYR A 106 15.49 28.33 18.41
C TYR A 106 16.03 28.38 16.98
N PHE A 107 16.47 29.55 16.53
CA PHE A 107 17.05 29.73 15.19
C PHE A 107 18.26 30.68 15.21
N ALA A 108 19.17 30.51 14.25
CA ALA A 108 20.31 31.39 13.99
C ALA A 108 21.29 31.61 15.17
N SER A 109 21.36 30.68 16.12
CA SER A 109 22.41 30.63 17.15
C SER A 109 23.22 29.34 17.03
N PRO A 110 24.49 29.31 17.48
CA PRO A 110 25.26 28.07 17.56
C PRO A 110 24.58 26.99 18.42
N GLN A 111 23.70 27.39 19.35
CA GLN A 111 22.93 26.51 20.23
C GLN A 111 21.60 26.05 19.62
N ALA A 112 21.25 26.43 18.39
CA ALA A 112 19.93 26.13 17.81
C ALA A 112 19.72 24.64 17.47
N PHE A 113 20.78 23.82 17.50
CA PHE A 113 20.71 22.37 17.31
C PHE A 113 20.94 21.58 18.60
N ASP A 114 21.47 22.23 19.66
CA ASP A 114 21.73 21.62 20.96
C ASP A 114 20.43 21.55 21.79
#